data_AF-A0A2S8GNC8-F1
#
_entry.id   AF-A0A2S8GNC8-F1
#
_cell.length_a   1.000
_cell.length_b   1.000
_cell.length_c   1.000
_cell.angle_alpha   90.00
_cell.angle_beta   90.00
_cell.angle_gamma   90.00
#
_symmetry.space_group_name_H-M   'P 1'
#
loop_
_entity.id
_entity.type
_entity.pdbx_description
1 polymer ?
#
loop_
_entity_poly.entity_id
_entity_poly.type
_entity_poly.pdbx_seq_one_letter_code
_entity_poly.pdbx_strand_id
1 'polypeptide(L)'
;MKLRLIHDITVGLDLRGVLPARLLAMTADEVARVTVREGNRQVELGELFEITMVDERSDGMLRIIGDLSQVDHIGAGMEEGTLFVQGKVGHHAGQQMKGGSLFIHGHVGNNLAEGMKGGFIKVLGNVGDRVGGPMPGEKRGMAGGSLFILGSAGSELGHRMRRGVIVVINDCGDYTGYEMLAGTIVVGGKAGPSTGLSMRRGTIILNGNQADDLLAGFTHACRFRPTMMPLLAEECVRLEVPEAARLFARPNYDLYHGDTGQMGRGEILIPA
;
A
#
# COMPACT_ATOMS: atom_id res chain seq x y z
N MET A 1 17.17 -4.84 -15.20
CA MET A 1 16.43 -4.74 -16.49
C MET A 1 15.45 -3.56 -16.46
N LYS A 2 15.18 -2.95 -17.63
CA LYS A 2 14.27 -1.81 -17.78
C LYS A 2 13.26 -2.04 -18.91
N LEU A 3 12.00 -1.71 -18.65
CA LEU A 3 10.89 -1.65 -19.59
C LEU A 3 10.43 -0.19 -19.70
N ARG A 4 10.53 0.42 -20.87
CA ARG A 4 10.04 1.78 -21.12
C ARG A 4 8.86 1.73 -22.08
N LEU A 5 7.73 2.26 -21.66
CA LEU A 5 6.53 2.35 -22.49
C LEU A 5 6.82 3.18 -23.76
N ILE A 6 6.47 2.65 -24.94
CA ILE A 6 6.78 3.30 -26.23
C ILE A 6 5.63 4.16 -26.78
N HIS A 7 4.39 3.88 -26.37
CA HIS A 7 3.21 4.64 -26.72
C HIS A 7 2.20 4.63 -25.57
N ASP A 8 1.27 5.57 -25.55
CA ASP A 8 0.23 5.61 -24.53
C ASP A 8 -0.67 4.37 -24.60
N ILE A 9 -1.08 3.86 -23.43
CA ILE A 9 -2.04 2.77 -23.31
C ILE A 9 -3.44 3.37 -23.29
N THR A 10 -4.24 3.04 -24.31
CA THR A 10 -5.62 3.55 -24.46
C THR A 10 -6.69 2.55 -24.03
N VAL A 11 -6.34 1.27 -23.99
CA VAL A 11 -7.19 0.16 -23.54
C VAL A 11 -6.53 -0.47 -22.32
N GLY A 12 -7.31 -0.79 -21.29
CA GLY A 12 -6.77 -1.33 -20.03
C GLY A 12 -5.84 -2.52 -20.23
N LEU A 13 -4.63 -2.43 -19.67
CA LEU A 13 -3.56 -3.43 -19.75
C LEU A 13 -3.40 -4.14 -18.41
N ASP A 14 -3.23 -5.45 -18.44
CA ASP A 14 -3.02 -6.27 -17.25
C ASP A 14 -1.60 -6.85 -17.24
N LEU A 15 -0.79 -6.43 -16.26
CA LEU A 15 0.59 -6.87 -16.09
C LEU A 15 0.78 -8.02 -15.09
N ARG A 16 -0.28 -8.80 -14.81
CA ARG A 16 -0.12 -10.05 -14.03
C ARG A 16 0.95 -10.94 -14.66
N GLY A 17 1.89 -11.38 -13.83
CA GLY A 17 3.00 -12.25 -14.25
C GLY A 17 4.20 -11.55 -14.87
N VAL A 18 4.18 -10.20 -14.97
CA VAL A 18 5.35 -9.38 -15.29
C VAL A 18 6.08 -9.04 -13.99
N LEU A 19 6.86 -10.01 -13.51
CA LEU A 19 7.53 -9.95 -12.21
C LEU A 19 9.06 -10.07 -12.35
N PRO A 20 9.85 -9.46 -11.45
CA PRO A 20 11.31 -9.54 -11.52
C PRO A 20 11.83 -10.98 -11.53
N ALA A 21 11.33 -11.83 -10.64
CA ALA A 21 11.75 -13.24 -10.52
C ALA A 21 11.58 -14.05 -11.82
N ARG A 22 10.61 -13.67 -12.67
CA ARG A 22 10.40 -14.32 -13.97
C ARG A 22 11.27 -13.70 -15.06
N LEU A 23 11.21 -12.38 -15.20
CA LEU A 23 11.79 -11.71 -16.38
C LEU A 23 13.31 -11.53 -16.27
N LEU A 24 13.88 -11.44 -15.06
CA LEU A 24 15.33 -11.27 -14.91
C LEU A 24 16.13 -12.52 -15.25
N ALA A 25 15.48 -13.68 -15.32
CA ALA A 25 16.08 -14.92 -15.78
C ALA A 25 16.03 -15.10 -17.32
N MET A 26 15.41 -14.16 -18.03
CA MET A 26 15.16 -14.23 -19.47
C MET A 26 16.07 -13.27 -20.24
N THR A 27 16.33 -13.60 -21.50
CA THR A 27 16.98 -12.69 -22.47
C THR A 27 16.01 -11.60 -22.93
N ALA A 28 16.53 -10.54 -23.54
CA ALA A 28 15.69 -9.45 -24.05
C ALA A 28 14.63 -9.95 -25.05
N ASP A 29 15.01 -10.84 -25.97
CA ASP A 29 14.09 -11.41 -26.98
C ASP A 29 13.01 -12.30 -26.35
N GLU A 30 13.36 -13.03 -25.29
CA GLU A 30 12.38 -13.84 -24.55
C GLU A 30 11.41 -12.96 -23.76
N VAL A 31 11.90 -11.88 -23.14
CA VAL A 31 11.04 -10.89 -22.45
C VAL A 31 10.11 -10.22 -23.45
N ALA A 32 10.59 -9.88 -24.66
CA ALA A 32 9.78 -9.26 -25.70
C ALA A 32 8.57 -10.13 -26.06
N ARG A 33 8.74 -11.45 -26.10
CA ARG A 33 7.68 -12.42 -26.44
C ARG A 33 6.75 -12.78 -25.28
N VAL A 34 6.98 -12.27 -24.07
CA VAL A 34 6.05 -12.50 -22.96
C VAL A 34 4.73 -11.82 -23.29
N THR A 35 3.64 -12.59 -23.25
CA THR A 35 2.31 -12.05 -23.54
C THR A 35 1.62 -11.51 -22.30
N VAL A 36 0.93 -10.39 -22.49
CA VAL A 36 0.08 -9.71 -21.51
C VAL A 36 -1.30 -9.45 -22.13
N ARG A 37 -2.29 -9.09 -21.30
CA ARG A 37 -3.66 -8.85 -21.78
C ARG A 37 -3.93 -7.36 -21.92
N GLU A 38 -4.26 -6.91 -23.11
CA GLU A 38 -4.79 -5.57 -23.38
C GLU A 38 -6.28 -5.71 -23.76
N GLY A 39 -7.17 -5.32 -22.85
CA GLY A 39 -8.60 -5.58 -22.97
C GLY A 39 -8.93 -7.07 -23.16
N ASN A 40 -9.42 -7.43 -24.35
CA ASN A 40 -9.74 -8.82 -24.71
C ASN A 40 -8.67 -9.50 -25.58
N ARG A 41 -7.56 -8.83 -25.90
CA ARG A 41 -6.48 -9.35 -26.74
C ARG A 41 -5.27 -9.76 -25.90
N GLN A 42 -4.46 -10.66 -26.46
CA GLN A 42 -3.10 -10.90 -26.00
C GLN A 42 -2.14 -10.15 -26.91
N VAL A 43 -1.18 -9.48 -26.30
CA VAL A 43 -0.13 -8.70 -26.99
C VAL A 43 1.22 -9.03 -26.37
N GLU A 44 2.27 -8.99 -27.17
CA GLU A 44 3.63 -9.21 -26.70
C GLU A 44 4.18 -7.97 -25.98
N LEU A 45 4.99 -8.15 -24.94
CA LEU A 45 5.60 -7.04 -24.21
C LEU A 45 6.45 -6.14 -25.10
N GLY A 46 7.11 -6.70 -26.12
CA GLY A 46 7.92 -5.96 -27.09
C GLY A 46 7.11 -5.01 -27.98
N GLU A 47 5.79 -5.22 -28.11
CA GLU A 47 4.90 -4.28 -28.81
C GLU A 47 4.58 -3.04 -27.97
N LEU A 48 4.71 -3.14 -26.64
CA LEU A 48 4.30 -2.09 -25.70
C LEU A 48 5.51 -1.39 -25.05
N PHE A 49 6.60 -2.11 -24.86
CA PHE A 49 7.77 -1.65 -24.11
C PHE A 49 9.07 -1.82 -24.90
N GLU A 50 9.88 -0.77 -24.88
CA GLU A 50 11.30 -0.84 -25.20
C GLU A 50 12.00 -1.55 -24.04
N ILE A 51 12.64 -2.68 -24.34
CA ILE A 51 13.30 -3.55 -23.38
C ILE A 51 14.80 -3.26 -23.41
N THR A 52 15.35 -2.82 -22.28
CA THR A 52 16.78 -2.60 -22.11
C THR A 52 17.31 -3.52 -21.01
N MET A 53 18.22 -4.42 -21.38
CA MET A 53 19.04 -5.14 -20.41
C MET A 53 20.13 -4.20 -19.91
N VAL A 54 20.27 -4.12 -18.59
CA VAL A 54 21.32 -3.31 -17.96
C VAL A 54 22.31 -4.32 -17.42
N ASP A 55 23.53 -4.34 -17.96
CA ASP A 55 24.53 -5.39 -17.74
C ASP A 55 24.89 -5.63 -16.25
N GLU A 56 25.25 -6.90 -15.98
CA GLU A 56 25.92 -7.63 -14.87
C GLU A 56 25.90 -7.11 -13.40
N ARG A 57 25.60 -5.84 -13.13
CA ARG A 57 25.52 -5.24 -11.78
C ARG A 57 24.11 -4.78 -11.40
N SER A 58 23.07 -5.09 -12.20
CA SER A 58 21.72 -4.70 -11.82
C SER A 58 21.21 -5.62 -10.70
N ASP A 59 21.03 -5.05 -9.49
CA ASP A 59 20.66 -5.66 -8.19
C ASP A 59 19.35 -6.49 -8.16
N GLY A 60 19.11 -7.39 -9.12
CA GLY A 60 17.87 -8.17 -9.16
C GLY A 60 16.61 -7.28 -9.33
N MET A 61 16.76 -6.13 -10.00
CA MET A 61 15.73 -5.09 -10.13
C MET A 61 15.12 -5.04 -11.54
N LEU A 62 13.79 -4.99 -11.61
CA LEU A 62 13.01 -4.62 -12.79
C LEU A 62 12.51 -3.18 -12.63
N ARG A 63 12.71 -2.35 -13.67
CA ARG A 63 12.22 -0.97 -13.73
C ARG A 63 11.20 -0.83 -14.84
N ILE A 64 10.01 -0.32 -14.54
CA ILE A 64 8.98 0.01 -15.54
C ILE A 64 8.81 1.53 -15.57
N ILE A 65 8.89 2.14 -16.75
CA ILE A 65 8.88 3.60 -16.92
C ILE A 65 7.83 3.99 -17.95
N GLY A 66 6.93 4.92 -17.62
CA GLY A 66 5.88 5.42 -18.51
C GLY A 66 4.63 5.86 -17.73
N ASP A 67 3.63 6.42 -18.42
CA ASP A 67 2.31 6.58 -17.82
C ASP A 67 1.58 5.23 -17.86
N LEU A 68 1.48 4.57 -16.71
CA LEU A 68 0.87 3.25 -16.57
C LEU A 68 -0.50 3.38 -15.88
N SER A 69 -1.15 4.55 -15.97
CA SER A 69 -2.46 4.79 -15.35
C SER A 69 -3.58 3.86 -15.84
N GLN A 70 -3.46 3.33 -17.06
CA GLN A 70 -4.36 2.31 -17.62
C GLN A 70 -3.81 0.88 -17.45
N VAL A 71 -2.82 0.69 -16.58
CA VAL A 71 -2.13 -0.58 -16.39
C VAL A 71 -2.36 -1.10 -14.98
N ASP A 72 -3.07 -2.21 -14.90
CA ASP A 72 -3.49 -2.82 -13.65
C ASP A 72 -2.56 -3.98 -13.22
N HIS A 73 -2.66 -4.35 -11.95
CA HIS A 73 -2.03 -5.54 -11.36
C HIS A 73 -0.50 -5.56 -11.41
N ILE A 74 0.14 -4.39 -11.46
CA ILE A 74 1.60 -4.28 -11.38
C ILE A 74 2.10 -4.88 -10.06
N GLY A 75 3.01 -5.85 -10.12
CA GLY A 75 3.53 -6.53 -8.93
C GLY A 75 2.52 -7.45 -8.22
N ALA A 76 1.39 -7.78 -8.86
CA ALA A 76 0.43 -8.71 -8.29
C ALA A 76 1.06 -10.10 -8.04
N GLY A 77 0.86 -10.62 -6.83
CA GLY A 77 1.38 -11.90 -6.38
C GLY A 77 2.88 -11.93 -6.06
N MET A 78 3.57 -10.79 -6.02
CA MET A 78 5.03 -10.77 -5.94
C MET A 78 5.57 -11.41 -4.64
N GLU A 79 6.57 -12.29 -4.76
CA GLU A 79 7.12 -13.14 -3.69
C GLU A 79 8.62 -12.91 -3.42
N GLU A 80 9.39 -12.36 -4.37
CA GLU A 80 10.75 -11.86 -4.13
C GLU A 80 11.18 -10.86 -5.22
N GLY A 81 12.37 -10.28 -5.06
CA GLY A 81 12.95 -9.29 -5.97
C GLY A 81 12.44 -7.87 -5.75
N THR A 82 12.89 -6.96 -6.62
CA THR A 82 12.58 -5.54 -6.50
C THR A 82 12.00 -4.99 -7.80
N LEU A 83 10.85 -4.32 -7.69
CA LEU A 83 10.14 -3.69 -8.79
C LEU A 83 10.04 -2.19 -8.56
N PHE A 84 10.60 -1.40 -9.48
CA PHE A 84 10.49 0.06 -9.47
C PHE A 84 9.61 0.52 -10.62
N VAL A 85 8.68 1.42 -10.31
CA VAL A 85 7.75 2.00 -11.28
C VAL A 85 7.91 3.51 -11.28
N GLN A 86 8.33 4.05 -12.43
CA GLN A 86 8.49 5.48 -12.66
C GLN A 86 7.34 6.00 -13.52
N GLY A 87 6.25 6.35 -12.85
CA GLY A 87 5.03 6.90 -13.45
C GLY A 87 3.78 6.60 -12.65
N LYS A 88 2.62 7.03 -13.15
CA LYS A 88 1.31 6.67 -12.59
C LYS A 88 1.03 5.19 -12.85
N VAL A 89 0.24 4.57 -12.00
CA VAL A 89 -0.16 3.16 -12.06
C VAL A 89 -1.67 3.07 -11.95
N GLY A 90 -2.27 2.11 -12.65
CA GLY A 90 -3.68 1.78 -12.53
C GLY A 90 -4.02 1.10 -11.21
N HIS A 91 -4.94 0.16 -11.27
CA HIS A 91 -5.55 -0.49 -10.11
C HIS A 91 -4.81 -1.77 -9.69
N HIS A 92 -5.08 -2.23 -8.47
CA HIS A 92 -4.63 -3.55 -7.98
C HIS A 92 -3.11 -3.76 -7.93
N ALA A 93 -2.32 -2.69 -7.90
CA ALA A 93 -0.87 -2.81 -7.75
C ALA A 93 -0.53 -3.50 -6.41
N GLY A 94 0.38 -4.47 -6.44
CA GLY A 94 0.74 -5.28 -5.28
C GLY A 94 -0.38 -6.18 -4.74
N GLN A 95 -1.45 -6.42 -5.50
CA GLN A 95 -2.53 -7.34 -5.10
C GLN A 95 -1.94 -8.71 -4.73
N GLN A 96 -2.33 -9.24 -3.56
CA GLN A 96 -1.89 -10.53 -3.03
C GLN A 96 -0.35 -10.71 -2.95
N MET A 97 0.41 -9.62 -2.89
CA MET A 97 1.86 -9.67 -2.69
C MET A 97 2.22 -10.39 -1.39
N LYS A 98 3.22 -11.26 -1.43
CA LYS A 98 3.65 -12.09 -0.30
C LYS A 98 5.11 -11.81 0.12
N GLY A 99 5.90 -11.21 -0.76
CA GLY A 99 7.32 -10.89 -0.53
C GLY A 99 7.89 -9.97 -1.61
N GLY A 100 9.16 -9.59 -1.48
CA GLY A 100 9.81 -8.61 -2.37
C GLY A 100 9.51 -7.16 -2.00
N SER A 101 9.97 -6.23 -2.85
CA SER A 101 9.80 -4.78 -2.68
C SER A 101 9.25 -4.10 -3.93
N LEU A 102 8.21 -3.29 -3.78
CA LEU A 102 7.57 -2.52 -4.85
C LEU A 102 7.66 -1.02 -4.53
N PHE A 103 8.31 -0.27 -5.41
CA PHE A 103 8.49 1.17 -5.28
C PHE A 103 7.78 1.87 -6.44
N ILE A 104 6.87 2.79 -6.14
CA ILE A 104 6.09 3.53 -7.15
C ILE A 104 6.27 5.03 -6.95
N HIS A 105 6.77 5.73 -7.98
CA HIS A 105 6.99 7.17 -7.91
C HIS A 105 5.72 8.00 -8.15
N GLY A 106 4.77 7.50 -8.94
CA GLY A 106 3.56 8.25 -9.28
C GLY A 106 2.37 7.93 -8.40
N HIS A 107 1.20 8.31 -8.90
CA HIS A 107 -0.09 7.98 -8.30
C HIS A 107 -0.49 6.54 -8.60
N VAL A 108 -1.22 5.91 -7.69
CA VAL A 108 -1.79 4.57 -7.87
C VAL A 108 -3.30 4.67 -7.83
N GLY A 109 -3.99 3.90 -8.66
CA GLY A 109 -5.43 3.76 -8.59
C GLY A 109 -5.90 3.01 -7.33
N ASN A 110 -7.15 2.58 -7.37
CA ASN A 110 -7.79 1.81 -6.30
C ASN A 110 -7.17 0.43 -6.07
N ASN A 111 -7.44 -0.13 -4.88
CA ASN A 111 -7.11 -1.50 -4.48
C ASN A 111 -5.60 -1.80 -4.43
N LEU A 112 -4.76 -0.80 -4.15
CA LEU A 112 -3.35 -1.02 -3.84
C LEU A 112 -3.22 -2.03 -2.69
N ALA A 113 -2.35 -3.03 -2.84
CA ALA A 113 -2.06 -4.05 -1.82
C ALA A 113 -3.29 -4.88 -1.37
N GLU A 114 -4.33 -4.99 -2.20
CA GLU A 114 -5.51 -5.80 -1.92
C GLU A 114 -5.12 -7.25 -1.57
N GLY A 115 -5.48 -7.71 -0.37
CA GLY A 115 -5.13 -9.06 0.10
C GLY A 115 -3.63 -9.33 0.29
N MET A 116 -2.78 -8.30 0.42
CA MET A 116 -1.33 -8.44 0.66
C MET A 116 -1.04 -9.28 1.92
N LYS A 117 -0.10 -10.22 1.83
CA LYS A 117 0.31 -11.15 2.89
C LYS A 117 1.71 -10.88 3.43
N GLY A 118 2.55 -10.17 2.67
CA GLY A 118 3.93 -9.87 3.03
C GLY A 118 4.63 -9.04 1.94
N GLY A 119 5.87 -8.65 2.20
CA GLY A 119 6.64 -7.73 1.33
C GLY A 119 6.56 -6.28 1.77
N PHE A 120 7.17 -5.41 0.97
CA PHE A 120 7.26 -3.97 1.21
C PHE A 120 6.76 -3.20 0.00
N ILE A 121 5.92 -2.19 0.23
CA ILE A 121 5.44 -1.29 -0.81
C ILE A 121 5.66 0.16 -0.37
N LYS A 122 6.29 0.98 -1.22
CA LYS A 122 6.45 2.42 -1.04
C LYS A 122 5.90 3.17 -2.24
N VAL A 123 4.96 4.08 -2.00
CA VAL A 123 4.35 4.94 -3.03
C VAL A 123 4.65 6.40 -2.70
N LEU A 124 5.24 7.14 -3.63
CA LEU A 124 5.56 8.55 -3.43
C LEU A 124 4.33 9.46 -3.65
N GLY A 125 3.41 9.06 -4.52
CA GLY A 125 2.19 9.82 -4.83
C GLY A 125 0.97 9.43 -3.99
N ASN A 126 -0.18 9.99 -4.38
CA ASN A 126 -1.50 9.64 -3.88
C ASN A 126 -1.96 8.25 -4.35
N VAL A 127 -2.83 7.63 -3.56
CA VAL A 127 -3.45 6.33 -3.84
C VAL A 127 -4.97 6.48 -3.78
N GLY A 128 -5.67 5.73 -4.63
CA GLY A 128 -7.14 5.65 -4.60
C GLY A 128 -7.71 4.90 -3.40
N ASP A 129 -8.93 4.39 -3.56
CA ASP A 129 -9.70 3.75 -2.49
C ASP A 129 -9.26 2.30 -2.22
N ARG A 130 -9.71 1.77 -1.07
CA ARG A 130 -9.65 0.34 -0.69
C ARG A 130 -8.22 -0.23 -0.62
N VAL A 131 -7.28 0.61 -0.24
CA VAL A 131 -5.88 0.21 -0.02
C VAL A 131 -5.80 -0.86 1.08
N GLY A 132 -5.14 -1.97 0.82
CA GLY A 132 -5.01 -3.09 1.77
C GLY A 132 -6.33 -3.80 2.07
N GLY A 133 -7.38 -3.57 1.27
CA GLY A 133 -8.71 -4.16 1.44
C GLY A 133 -8.77 -5.66 1.13
N PRO A 134 -9.93 -6.31 1.37
CA PRO A 134 -10.17 -7.69 0.97
C PRO A 134 -10.46 -7.80 -0.52
N MET A 135 -10.03 -8.92 -1.09
CA MET A 135 -10.52 -9.36 -2.40
C MET A 135 -12.03 -9.58 -2.36
N PRO A 136 -12.74 -9.47 -3.50
CA PRO A 136 -14.15 -9.83 -3.57
C PRO A 136 -14.43 -11.23 -3.01
N GLY A 137 -15.35 -11.31 -2.04
CA GLY A 137 -15.73 -12.57 -1.37
C GLY A 137 -14.83 -12.98 -0.20
N GLU A 138 -13.69 -12.34 0.01
CA GLU A 138 -12.78 -12.67 1.12
C GLU A 138 -13.21 -12.04 2.45
N LYS A 139 -12.91 -12.75 3.54
CA LYS A 139 -13.23 -12.29 4.90
C LYS A 139 -12.11 -11.48 5.55
N ARG A 140 -10.98 -11.31 4.86
CA ARG A 140 -9.76 -10.67 5.37
C ARG A 140 -9.12 -9.84 4.27
N GLY A 141 -8.72 -8.62 4.61
CA GLY A 141 -7.86 -7.77 3.77
C GLY A 141 -6.40 -8.11 3.92
N MET A 142 -5.56 -7.09 4.02
CA MET A 142 -4.12 -7.22 4.26
C MET A 142 -3.83 -8.07 5.51
N ALA A 143 -3.00 -9.09 5.34
CA ALA A 143 -2.62 -10.10 6.33
C ALA A 143 -1.12 -10.12 6.65
N GLY A 144 -0.36 -9.15 6.15
CA GLY A 144 1.04 -8.91 6.49
C GLY A 144 1.71 -7.95 5.52
N GLY A 145 2.97 -7.61 5.77
CA GLY A 145 3.75 -6.66 4.99
C GLY A 145 3.73 -5.24 5.55
N SER A 146 4.47 -4.36 4.88
CA SER A 146 4.60 -2.94 5.24
C SER A 146 4.31 -2.07 4.02
N LEU A 147 3.38 -1.13 4.17
CA LEU A 147 2.93 -0.24 3.11
C LEU A 147 3.12 1.22 3.54
N PHE A 148 3.88 1.98 2.76
CA PHE A 148 4.15 3.40 2.99
C PHE A 148 3.67 4.24 1.81
N ILE A 149 2.80 5.21 2.10
CA ILE A 149 2.22 6.13 1.11
C ILE A 149 2.62 7.54 1.52
N LEU A 150 3.46 8.19 0.72
CA LEU A 150 3.95 9.53 0.99
C LEU A 150 2.98 10.63 0.53
N GLY A 151 1.95 10.27 -0.25
CA GLY A 151 0.80 11.11 -0.55
C GLY A 151 -0.39 10.90 0.39
N SER A 152 -1.58 11.14 -0.14
CA SER A 152 -2.87 10.83 0.51
C SER A 152 -3.45 9.51 0.00
N ALA A 153 -4.32 8.89 0.79
CA ALA A 153 -5.08 7.70 0.41
C ALA A 153 -6.58 8.01 0.32
N GLY A 154 -7.30 7.27 -0.53
CA GLY A 154 -8.75 7.35 -0.63
C GLY A 154 -9.50 6.74 0.57
N SER A 155 -10.75 6.39 0.35
CA SER A 155 -11.64 5.79 1.35
C SER A 155 -11.33 4.31 1.57
N GLU A 156 -11.81 3.77 2.70
CA GLU A 156 -11.70 2.34 3.05
C GLU A 156 -10.25 1.82 3.17
N LEU A 157 -9.32 2.68 3.55
CA LEU A 157 -7.94 2.30 3.88
C LEU A 157 -7.93 1.19 4.94
N GLY A 158 -7.33 0.05 4.65
CA GLY A 158 -7.20 -1.07 5.58
C GLY A 158 -8.52 -1.77 5.91
N HIS A 159 -9.51 -1.77 5.00
CA HIS A 159 -10.75 -2.54 5.16
C HIS A 159 -10.44 -4.00 5.51
N ARG A 160 -10.98 -4.49 6.64
CA ARG A 160 -10.73 -5.85 7.17
C ARG A 160 -9.26 -6.23 7.30
N MET A 161 -8.36 -5.26 7.47
CA MET A 161 -6.94 -5.51 7.72
C MET A 161 -6.80 -6.42 8.95
N ARG A 162 -5.95 -7.44 8.83
CA ARG A 162 -5.75 -8.47 9.85
C ARG A 162 -4.37 -8.40 10.49
N ARG A 163 -3.35 -7.95 9.75
CA ARG A 163 -1.92 -7.86 10.13
C ARG A 163 -1.21 -6.91 9.17
N GLY A 164 0.01 -6.52 9.53
CA GLY A 164 0.85 -5.60 8.75
C GLY A 164 0.77 -4.18 9.27
N VAL A 165 1.47 -3.28 8.57
CA VAL A 165 1.49 -1.84 8.88
C VAL A 165 1.19 -1.05 7.60
N ILE A 166 0.27 -0.09 7.71
CA ILE A 166 0.00 0.90 6.65
C ILE A 166 0.29 2.28 7.22
N VAL A 167 1.14 3.06 6.54
CA VAL A 167 1.48 4.43 6.91
C VAL A 167 1.14 5.36 5.74
N VAL A 168 0.34 6.38 6.01
CA VAL A 168 0.00 7.45 5.06
C VAL A 168 0.50 8.78 5.64
N ILE A 169 1.31 9.50 4.87
CA ILE A 169 1.93 10.75 5.34
C ILE A 169 0.94 11.91 5.41
N ASN A 170 0.00 11.98 4.46
CA ASN A 170 -1.00 13.04 4.39
C ASN A 170 -2.37 12.51 4.85
N ASP A 171 -3.44 12.92 4.17
CA ASP A 171 -4.82 12.65 4.55
C ASP A 171 -5.31 11.28 4.05
N CYS A 172 -6.37 10.80 4.68
CA CYS A 172 -7.10 9.59 4.27
C CYS A 172 -8.59 9.91 4.12
N GLY A 173 -9.25 9.23 3.19
CA GLY A 173 -10.70 9.32 3.03
C GLY A 173 -11.48 8.69 4.18
N ASP A 174 -12.76 8.51 3.94
CA ASP A 174 -13.72 7.96 4.89
C ASP A 174 -13.42 6.49 5.20
N TYR A 175 -13.94 5.97 6.31
CA TYR A 175 -13.91 4.54 6.63
C TYR A 175 -12.49 3.95 6.76
N THR A 176 -11.52 4.75 7.20
CA THR A 176 -10.18 4.25 7.54
C THR A 176 -10.29 3.17 8.63
N GLY A 177 -9.75 1.98 8.40
CA GLY A 177 -9.82 0.84 9.32
C GLY A 177 -11.22 0.22 9.46
N TYR A 178 -12.09 0.37 8.45
CA TYR A 178 -13.42 -0.25 8.46
C TYR A 178 -13.33 -1.77 8.66
N GLU A 179 -14.13 -2.31 9.59
CA GLU A 179 -14.14 -3.73 9.97
C GLU A 179 -12.74 -4.32 10.29
N MET A 180 -11.78 -3.49 10.72
CA MET A 180 -10.40 -3.91 10.97
C MET A 180 -10.33 -5.03 12.02
N LEU A 181 -9.60 -6.10 11.71
CA LEU A 181 -9.50 -7.32 12.51
C LEU A 181 -8.26 -7.33 13.44
N ALA A 182 -7.17 -6.70 12.99
CA ALA A 182 -5.98 -6.24 13.73
C ALA A 182 -4.97 -5.61 12.73
N GLY A 183 -3.79 -5.22 13.21
CA GLY A 183 -2.75 -4.53 12.42
C GLY A 183 -2.55 -3.11 12.92
N THR A 184 -1.75 -2.33 12.19
CA THR A 184 -1.48 -0.94 12.53
C THR A 184 -1.69 -0.04 11.32
N ILE A 185 -2.49 1.01 11.49
CA ILE A 185 -2.69 2.07 10.47
C ILE A 185 -2.21 3.39 11.07
N VAL A 186 -1.45 4.16 10.32
CA VAL A 186 -0.94 5.47 10.75
C VAL A 186 -1.30 6.50 9.69
N VAL A 187 -1.98 7.56 10.11
CA VAL A 187 -2.34 8.70 9.25
C VAL A 187 -1.66 9.95 9.79
N GLY A 188 -0.85 10.59 8.94
CA GLY A 188 -0.11 11.79 9.28
C GLY A 188 -0.96 13.06 9.21
N GLY A 189 -1.91 13.12 8.28
CA GLY A 189 -2.91 14.16 8.15
C GLY A 189 -4.23 13.79 8.84
N LYS A 190 -5.34 14.25 8.27
CA LYS A 190 -6.70 13.97 8.75
C LYS A 190 -7.27 12.72 8.06
N ALA A 191 -7.80 11.79 8.85
CA ALA A 191 -8.65 10.72 8.36
C ALA A 191 -10.11 11.19 8.31
N GLY A 192 -10.84 10.75 7.27
CA GLY A 192 -12.25 11.07 7.10
C GLY A 192 -13.17 10.44 8.17
N PRO A 193 -14.47 10.74 8.11
CA PRO A 193 -15.47 10.18 9.01
C PRO A 193 -15.49 8.65 9.05
N SER A 194 -16.10 8.12 10.11
CA SER A 194 -16.27 6.67 10.30
C SER A 194 -14.97 5.87 10.41
N THR A 195 -13.87 6.53 10.79
CA THR A 195 -12.61 5.86 11.10
C THR A 195 -12.81 4.86 12.25
N GLY A 196 -12.33 3.63 12.05
CA GLY A 196 -12.45 2.53 13.00
C GLY A 196 -13.84 1.91 13.11
N LEU A 197 -14.80 2.27 12.24
CA LEU A 197 -16.15 1.70 12.27
C LEU A 197 -16.10 0.17 12.23
N SER A 198 -16.73 -0.48 13.19
CA SER A 198 -16.77 -1.93 13.33
C SER A 198 -15.39 -2.60 13.46
N MET A 199 -14.35 -1.88 13.90
CA MET A 199 -13.06 -2.50 14.21
C MET A 199 -13.16 -3.42 15.43
N ARG A 200 -12.49 -4.57 15.37
CA ARG A 200 -12.44 -5.56 16.46
C ARG A 200 -11.20 -5.41 17.33
N ARG A 201 -10.04 -5.19 16.70
CA ARG A 201 -8.71 -5.01 17.30
C ARG A 201 -7.84 -4.21 16.32
N GLY A 202 -6.62 -3.91 16.75
CA GLY A 202 -5.63 -3.17 15.97
C GLY A 202 -5.49 -1.75 16.48
N THR A 203 -4.49 -1.06 15.98
CA THR A 203 -4.13 0.28 16.43
C THR A 203 -4.19 1.23 15.23
N ILE A 204 -4.95 2.31 15.36
CA ILE A 204 -5.00 3.40 14.39
C ILE A 204 -4.39 4.64 15.05
N ILE A 205 -3.34 5.22 14.47
CA ILE A 205 -2.70 6.44 14.95
C ILE A 205 -3.12 7.58 14.04
N LEU A 206 -3.79 8.59 14.59
CA LEU A 206 -4.32 9.73 13.86
C LEU A 206 -3.63 11.02 14.31
N ASN A 207 -2.73 11.57 13.48
CA ASN A 207 -1.98 12.76 13.84
C ASN A 207 -2.71 14.08 13.53
N GLY A 208 -3.70 14.06 12.63
CA GLY A 208 -4.47 15.25 12.22
C GLY A 208 -5.95 15.25 12.64
N ASN A 209 -6.37 14.32 13.50
CA ASN A 209 -7.75 14.26 14.02
C ASN A 209 -7.80 14.72 15.49
N GLN A 210 -9.00 15.08 15.94
CA GLN A 210 -9.34 15.40 17.32
C GLN A 210 -10.36 14.41 17.88
N ALA A 211 -10.60 14.47 19.20
CA ALA A 211 -11.57 13.59 19.87
C ALA A 211 -12.96 13.67 19.23
N ASP A 212 -13.41 14.87 18.85
CA ASP A 212 -14.73 15.12 18.26
C ASP A 212 -14.86 14.58 16.82
N ASP A 213 -13.75 14.21 16.17
CA ASP A 213 -13.78 13.52 14.87
C ASP A 213 -14.09 12.01 15.02
N LEU A 214 -14.02 11.46 16.24
CA LEU A 214 -14.22 10.02 16.47
C LEU A 214 -15.69 9.63 16.56
N LEU A 215 -15.98 8.38 16.20
CA LEU A 215 -17.32 7.81 16.39
C LEU A 215 -17.65 7.69 17.88
N ALA A 216 -18.93 7.88 18.22
CA ALA A 216 -19.44 7.74 19.59
C ALA A 216 -19.16 6.38 20.24
N GLY A 217 -18.83 5.36 19.44
CA GLY A 217 -18.41 4.04 19.90
C GLY A 217 -16.99 3.98 20.47
N PHE A 218 -16.22 5.07 20.46
CA PHE A 218 -14.88 5.17 21.03
C PHE A 218 -14.87 6.00 22.32
N THR A 219 -14.31 5.43 23.37
CA THR A 219 -14.23 6.07 24.70
C THR A 219 -12.78 6.36 25.06
N HIS A 220 -12.50 7.56 25.56
CA HIS A 220 -11.19 7.91 26.10
C HIS A 220 -10.82 6.97 27.26
N ALA A 221 -9.64 6.39 27.19
CA ALA A 221 -9.13 5.44 28.17
C ALA A 221 -8.11 6.11 29.09
N CYS A 222 -7.03 6.65 28.51
CA CYS A 222 -6.00 7.36 29.26
C CYS A 222 -5.11 8.21 28.33
N ARG A 223 -4.30 9.06 28.95
CA ARG A 223 -3.16 9.71 28.32
C ARG A 223 -1.88 9.03 28.77
N PHE A 224 -1.02 8.66 27.84
CA PHE A 224 0.24 7.99 28.16
C PHE A 224 1.31 8.22 27.10
N ARG A 225 2.52 7.74 27.37
CA ARG A 225 3.65 7.71 26.43
C ARG A 225 3.80 6.29 25.88
N PRO A 226 3.34 5.99 24.65
CA PRO A 226 3.42 4.65 24.11
C PRO A 226 4.87 4.29 23.77
N THR A 227 5.38 3.19 24.34
CA THR A 227 6.75 2.72 24.11
C THR A 227 6.99 2.23 22.68
N MET A 228 5.93 1.97 21.92
CA MET A 228 6.04 1.57 20.51
C MET A 228 6.44 2.71 19.57
N MET A 229 6.22 3.99 19.94
CA MET A 229 6.44 5.11 19.01
C MET A 229 7.91 5.24 18.56
N PRO A 230 8.92 5.19 19.45
CA PRO A 230 10.32 5.20 19.03
C PRO A 230 10.70 4.01 18.15
N LEU A 231 10.13 2.82 18.42
CA LEU A 231 10.38 1.62 17.63
C LEU A 231 9.82 1.75 16.21
N LEU A 232 8.61 2.30 16.06
CA LEU A 232 8.02 2.60 14.76
C LEU A 232 8.80 3.68 14.00
N ALA A 233 9.32 4.69 14.69
CA ALA A 233 10.16 5.72 14.08
C ALA A 233 11.49 5.12 13.54
N GLU A 234 12.15 4.29 14.33
CA GLU A 234 13.38 3.59 13.95
C GLU A 234 13.15 2.61 12.79
N GLU A 235 12.01 1.90 12.81
CA GLU A 235 11.58 1.04 11.70
C GLU A 235 11.46 1.82 10.39
N CYS A 236 10.87 3.01 10.42
CA CYS A 236 10.73 3.85 9.23
C CYS A 236 12.09 4.25 8.65
N VAL A 237 13.07 4.58 9.50
CA VAL A 237 14.43 4.88 9.07
C VAL A 237 15.08 3.64 8.45
N ARG A 238 14.93 2.47 9.08
CA ARG A 238 15.50 1.21 8.58
C ARG A 238 14.91 0.77 7.24
N LEU A 239 13.63 1.06 7.00
CA LEU A 239 12.94 0.77 5.74
C LEU A 239 13.13 1.87 4.68
N GLU A 240 14.08 2.79 4.90
CA GLU A 240 14.38 3.90 3.97
C GLU A 240 13.16 4.81 3.68
N VAL A 241 12.33 5.03 4.70
CA VAL A 241 11.22 6.00 4.70
C VAL A 241 11.33 6.96 5.90
N PRO A 242 12.45 7.69 6.06
CA PRO A 242 12.68 8.56 7.22
C PRO A 242 11.62 9.67 7.35
N GLU A 243 10.95 10.04 6.26
CA GLU A 243 9.87 11.03 6.27
C GLU A 243 8.66 10.58 7.10
N ALA A 244 8.45 9.26 7.24
CA ALA A 244 7.39 8.69 8.09
C ALA A 244 7.74 8.73 9.58
N ALA A 245 9.03 8.76 9.93
CA ALA A 245 9.47 8.74 11.32
C ALA A 245 8.95 9.96 12.12
N ARG A 246 8.74 11.09 11.43
CA ARG A 246 8.20 12.32 12.04
C ARG A 246 6.79 12.14 12.62
N LEU A 247 6.03 11.17 12.14
CA LEU A 247 4.66 10.89 12.60
C LEU A 247 4.62 10.30 14.03
N PHE A 248 5.77 9.89 14.55
CA PHE A 248 5.90 9.27 15.88
C PHE A 248 6.71 10.15 16.85
N ALA A 249 6.95 11.42 16.50
CA ALA A 249 7.81 12.32 17.26
C ALA A 249 7.17 12.86 18.55
N ARG A 250 5.84 12.74 18.70
CA ARG A 250 5.12 13.27 19.86
C ARG A 250 5.32 12.35 21.07
N PRO A 251 5.51 12.90 22.29
CA PRO A 251 5.80 12.07 23.46
C PRO A 251 4.55 11.47 24.09
N ASN A 252 3.39 12.11 23.97
CA ASN A 252 2.16 11.71 24.66
C ASN A 252 1.01 11.56 23.67
N TYR A 253 0.14 10.58 23.94
CA TYR A 253 -1.05 10.28 23.14
C TYR A 253 -2.23 10.05 24.08
N ASP A 254 -3.39 10.53 23.66
CA ASP A 254 -4.68 10.09 24.18
C ASP A 254 -5.09 8.79 23.48
N LEU A 255 -5.38 7.77 24.28
CA LEU A 255 -5.86 6.46 23.85
C LEU A 255 -7.38 6.42 23.95
N TYR A 256 -8.01 5.92 22.89
CA TYR A 256 -9.42 5.63 22.83
C TYR A 256 -9.63 4.15 22.53
N HIS A 257 -10.50 3.50 23.30
CA HIS A 257 -10.91 2.12 23.04
C HIS A 257 -12.24 2.05 22.33
N GLY A 258 -12.33 1.18 21.33
CA GLY A 258 -13.53 0.96 20.52
C GLY A 258 -13.29 -0.16 19.50
N ASP A 259 -14.17 -0.44 18.57
CA ASP A 259 -15.55 0.02 18.55
C ASP A 259 -16.35 -0.78 19.61
N THR A 260 -17.05 -0.07 20.50
CA THR A 260 -17.91 -0.67 21.54
C THR A 260 -19.10 -1.43 20.97
N GLY A 261 -19.51 -1.14 19.73
CA GLY A 261 -20.47 -1.97 18.99
C GLY A 261 -19.93 -3.35 18.60
N GLN A 262 -18.63 -3.60 18.78
CA GLN A 262 -17.96 -4.87 18.49
C GLN A 262 -17.43 -5.52 19.78
N MET A 263 -16.11 -5.48 19.99
CA MET A 263 -15.43 -6.06 21.15
C MET A 263 -14.79 -5.01 22.06
N GLY A 264 -14.74 -3.74 21.64
CA GLY A 264 -14.07 -2.66 22.37
C GLY A 264 -12.55 -2.84 22.57
N ARG A 265 -11.88 -3.62 21.71
CA ARG A 265 -10.44 -3.95 21.82
C ARG A 265 -9.57 -3.32 20.72
N GLY A 266 -10.16 -2.51 19.85
CA GLY A 266 -9.44 -1.60 18.99
C GLY A 266 -8.94 -0.38 19.75
N GLU A 267 -7.89 0.22 19.21
CA GLU A 267 -7.20 1.36 19.80
C GLU A 267 -7.10 2.47 18.75
N ILE A 268 -7.54 3.66 19.11
CA ILE A 268 -7.21 4.89 18.38
C ILE A 268 -6.31 5.75 19.26
N LEU A 269 -5.18 6.18 18.72
CA LEU A 269 -4.21 7.04 19.37
C LEU A 269 -4.19 8.41 18.67
N ILE A 270 -4.42 9.46 19.45
CA ILE A 270 -4.34 10.86 18.98
C ILE A 270 -3.23 11.56 19.79
N PRO A 271 -2.28 12.26 19.15
CA PRO A 271 -1.29 13.04 19.88
C PRO A 271 -1.92 14.07 20.83
N ALA A 272 -1.39 14.13 22.06
CA ALA A 272 -1.87 15.00 23.13
C ALA A 272 -1.18 16.38 23.16
#